data_AF-A0A5Q3LCY2-F1
#
_entry.id   AF-A0A5Q3LCY2-F1
#
_cell.length_a   1.000
_cell.length_b   1.000
_cell.length_c   1.000
_cell.angle_alpha   90.00
_cell.angle_beta   90.00
_cell.angle_gamma   90.00
#
_symmetry.space_group_name_H-M   'P 1'
#
loop_
_entity.id
_entity.type
_entity.pdbx_description
1 polymer ?
#
loop_
_entity_poly.entity_id
_entity_poly.type
_entity_poly.pdbx_seq_one_letter_code
_entity_poly.pdbx_strand_id
1 'polypeptide(L)'
;MDSPLTSFHEGDLLQIKLGVRDPDFPQFGLGNWQGKVVEIITQAEAETLVHVRFTADSLASAHPLYAHFAELADLEFGEIVLPQDCFLVPSSKSKPKFEGIDLRWLKEFQDRVATLFSRLGELPNPEAPWRLPPFNLENVRKYQNYLEPTLTFPFAATLIEEEREVFVLVQSFAEMQKVDFGNELVCYLHEENRPRLRPLSTIVPHQDKVHALLEEYQWWLEGGLETWEPTDSIG
;
A
#
# COMPACT_ATOMS: atom_id res chain seq x y z
N MET A 1 -33.00 -15.17 -13.37
CA MET A 1 -33.04 -16.44 -12.62
C MET A 1 -31.66 -17.02 -12.74
N ASP A 2 -30.81 -16.69 -11.78
CA ASP A 2 -29.44 -17.21 -11.74
C ASP A 2 -29.52 -18.67 -11.33
N SER A 3 -29.04 -19.56 -12.18
CA SER A 3 -28.96 -20.99 -11.91
C SER A 3 -28.18 -21.23 -10.62
N PRO A 4 -28.53 -22.27 -9.83
CA PRO A 4 -27.82 -22.60 -8.60
C PRO A 4 -26.32 -22.77 -8.88
N LEU A 5 -25.50 -22.21 -7.99
CA LEU A 5 -24.04 -22.29 -8.02
C LEU A 5 -23.61 -23.73 -8.28
N THR A 6 -23.18 -24.00 -9.52
CA THR A 6 -22.46 -25.23 -9.84
C THR A 6 -21.24 -25.25 -8.91
N SER A 7 -21.06 -26.33 -8.15
CA SER A 7 -19.84 -26.50 -7.37
C SER A 7 -18.65 -26.44 -8.33
N PHE A 8 -17.74 -25.48 -8.11
CA PHE A 8 -16.50 -25.41 -8.87
C PHE A 8 -15.60 -26.58 -8.47
N HIS A 9 -14.65 -26.92 -9.33
CA HIS A 9 -13.62 -27.92 -9.10
C HIS A 9 -12.26 -27.37 -9.50
N GLU A 10 -11.19 -27.93 -8.94
CA GLU A 10 -9.82 -27.64 -9.38
C GLU A 10 -9.68 -27.84 -10.89
N GLY A 11 -9.02 -26.88 -11.55
CA GLY A 11 -8.84 -26.85 -12.99
C GLY A 11 -9.99 -26.22 -13.78
N ASP A 12 -11.16 -25.97 -13.17
CA ASP A 12 -12.25 -25.25 -13.82
C ASP A 12 -11.79 -23.85 -14.25
N LEU A 13 -12.20 -23.44 -15.45
CA LEU A 13 -11.99 -22.08 -15.91
C LEU A 13 -13.14 -21.21 -15.41
N LEU A 14 -12.82 -20.18 -14.65
CA LEU A 14 -13.78 -19.21 -14.10
C LEU A 14 -13.54 -17.82 -14.67
N GLN A 15 -14.59 -17.00 -14.63
CA GLN A 15 -14.57 -15.59 -14.95
C GLN A 15 -15.03 -14.79 -13.73
N ILE A 16 -14.32 -13.72 -13.39
CA ILE A 16 -14.70 -12.81 -12.32
C ILE A 16 -15.88 -11.92 -12.75
N LYS A 17 -16.88 -11.75 -11.86
CA LYS A 17 -18.05 -10.89 -12.05
C LYS A 17 -17.65 -9.43 -12.23
N LEU A 18 -18.48 -8.67 -12.94
CA LEU A 18 -18.29 -7.22 -13.08
C LEU A 18 -18.35 -6.53 -11.71
N GLY A 19 -17.53 -5.50 -11.51
CA GLY A 19 -17.50 -4.70 -10.28
C GLY A 19 -16.75 -5.34 -9.11
N VAL A 20 -16.28 -6.58 -9.25
CA VAL A 20 -15.35 -7.19 -8.29
C VAL A 20 -14.00 -6.49 -8.39
N ARG A 21 -13.49 -6.06 -7.25
CA ARG A 21 -12.20 -5.39 -7.09
C ARG A 21 -11.19 -6.36 -6.50
N ASP A 22 -9.93 -6.04 -6.70
CA ASP A 22 -8.85 -6.74 -6.02
C ASP A 22 -8.88 -6.42 -4.51
N PRO A 23 -8.79 -7.44 -3.62
CA PRO A 23 -8.87 -7.24 -2.18
C PRO A 23 -7.63 -6.54 -1.63
N ASP A 24 -6.46 -6.77 -2.23
CA ASP A 24 -5.18 -6.14 -1.85
C ASP A 24 -5.02 -4.77 -2.53
N PHE A 25 -5.60 -4.61 -3.73
CA PHE A 25 -5.56 -3.37 -4.49
C PHE A 25 -6.95 -2.90 -4.97
N PRO A 26 -7.83 -2.40 -4.07
CA PRO A 26 -9.22 -2.04 -4.39
C PRO A 26 -9.40 -1.06 -5.55
N GLN A 27 -8.39 -0.30 -5.92
CA GLN A 27 -8.36 0.59 -7.07
C GLN A 27 -8.33 -0.13 -8.44
N PHE A 28 -8.03 -1.42 -8.48
CA PHE A 28 -8.03 -2.25 -9.70
C PHE A 28 -9.31 -3.08 -9.79
N GLY A 29 -10.05 -2.89 -10.89
CA GLY A 29 -11.21 -3.72 -11.22
C GLY A 29 -10.79 -5.02 -11.89
N LEU A 30 -11.24 -6.15 -11.35
CA LEU A 30 -10.94 -7.50 -11.84
C LEU A 30 -12.06 -8.09 -12.69
N GLY A 31 -13.15 -7.36 -12.91
CA GLY A 31 -14.28 -7.88 -13.68
C GLY A 31 -13.86 -8.37 -15.07
N ASN A 32 -14.43 -9.50 -15.48
CA ASN A 32 -14.09 -10.25 -16.69
C ASN A 32 -12.71 -10.91 -16.73
N TRP A 33 -11.87 -10.78 -15.71
CA TRP A 33 -10.64 -11.57 -15.66
C TRP A 33 -10.99 -13.04 -15.56
N GLN A 34 -10.20 -13.87 -16.23
CA GLN A 34 -10.38 -15.31 -16.29
C GLN A 34 -9.17 -16.00 -15.68
N GLY A 35 -9.43 -17.11 -15.01
CA GLY A 35 -8.39 -17.94 -14.44
C GLY A 35 -8.86 -19.35 -14.16
N LYS A 36 -7.90 -20.24 -13.90
CA LYS A 36 -8.17 -21.62 -13.53
C LYS A 36 -8.19 -21.75 -12.02
N VAL A 37 -9.16 -22.48 -11.49
CA VAL A 37 -9.19 -22.85 -10.08
C VAL A 37 -7.94 -23.65 -9.76
N VAL A 38 -7.18 -23.18 -8.78
CA VAL A 38 -6.01 -23.87 -8.21
C VAL A 38 -6.47 -24.71 -7.02
N GLU A 39 -7.29 -24.12 -6.14
CA GLU A 39 -7.74 -24.74 -4.90
C GLU A 39 -9.10 -24.13 -4.47
N ILE A 40 -9.91 -24.93 -3.77
CA ILE A 40 -11.15 -24.47 -3.14
C ILE A 40 -10.98 -24.59 -1.62
N ILE A 41 -11.05 -23.45 -0.94
CA ILE A 41 -10.81 -23.34 0.48
C ILE A 41 -12.18 -23.26 1.17
N THR A 42 -12.58 -24.36 1.82
CA THR A 42 -13.84 -24.44 2.56
C THR A 42 -13.55 -24.54 4.05
N GLN A 43 -14.11 -23.62 4.85
CA GLN A 43 -14.04 -23.67 6.31
C GLN A 43 -15.44 -23.89 6.87
N ALA A 44 -15.55 -24.67 7.96
CA ALA A 44 -16.84 -25.18 8.47
C ALA A 44 -17.88 -24.09 8.82
N GLU A 45 -17.43 -22.86 9.10
CA GLU A 45 -18.29 -21.72 9.47
C GLU A 45 -17.96 -20.43 8.69
N ALA A 46 -17.13 -20.51 7.64
CA ALA A 46 -16.77 -19.35 6.83
C ALA A 46 -17.26 -19.50 5.37
N GLU A 47 -17.24 -18.39 4.65
CA GLU A 47 -17.51 -18.38 3.22
C GLU A 47 -16.49 -19.22 2.45
N THR A 48 -16.95 -19.93 1.41
CA THR A 48 -16.07 -20.67 0.50
C THR A 48 -15.24 -19.68 -0.32
N LEU A 49 -13.91 -19.78 -0.19
CA LEU A 49 -12.97 -19.02 -1.01
C LEU A 49 -12.44 -19.89 -2.14
N VAL A 50 -12.18 -19.25 -3.28
CA VAL A 50 -11.67 -19.91 -4.49
C VAL A 50 -10.34 -19.26 -4.84
N HIS A 51 -9.28 -20.05 -4.84
CA HIS A 51 -7.97 -19.64 -5.29
C HIS A 51 -7.87 -19.87 -6.80
N VAL A 52 -7.58 -18.82 -7.56
CA VAL A 52 -7.54 -18.82 -9.01
C VAL A 52 -6.21 -18.31 -9.52
N ARG A 53 -5.63 -19.02 -10.50
CA ARG A 53 -4.50 -18.54 -11.30
C ARG A 53 -5.00 -17.95 -12.62
N PHE A 54 -4.71 -16.68 -12.86
CA PHE A 54 -5.14 -15.97 -14.04
C PHE A 54 -4.58 -16.56 -15.34
N THR A 55 -5.36 -16.47 -16.42
CA THR A 55 -4.92 -16.82 -17.76
C THR A 55 -3.94 -15.78 -18.31
N ALA A 56 -3.08 -16.20 -19.24
CA ALA A 56 -2.16 -15.29 -19.92
C ALA A 56 -2.90 -14.12 -20.60
N ASP A 57 -4.09 -14.34 -21.15
CA ASP A 57 -4.90 -13.29 -21.76
C ASP A 57 -5.39 -12.26 -20.74
N SER A 58 -5.73 -12.68 -19.52
CA SER A 58 -6.13 -11.77 -18.45
C SER A 58 -4.94 -10.94 -17.98
N LEU A 59 -3.80 -11.58 -17.75
CA LEU A 59 -2.56 -10.89 -17.36
C LEU A 59 -2.05 -9.93 -18.45
N ALA A 60 -2.18 -10.30 -19.72
CA ALA A 60 -1.84 -9.41 -20.84
C ALA A 60 -2.77 -8.20 -20.94
N SER A 61 -3.98 -8.28 -20.38
CA SER A 61 -4.92 -7.16 -20.31
C SER A 61 -4.73 -6.29 -19.07
N ALA A 62 -3.95 -6.74 -18.09
CA ALA A 62 -3.71 -6.01 -16.85
C ALA A 62 -3.04 -4.66 -17.11
N HIS A 63 -3.42 -3.66 -16.32
CA HIS A 63 -2.70 -2.39 -16.35
C HIS A 63 -1.26 -2.60 -15.86
N PRO A 64 -0.23 -1.98 -16.47
CA PRO A 64 1.18 -2.18 -16.07
C PRO A 64 1.45 -1.89 -14.58
N LEU A 65 0.65 -1.00 -13.98
CA LEU A 65 0.73 -0.71 -12.54
C LEU A 65 0.37 -1.91 -11.66
N TYR A 66 -0.54 -2.78 -12.09
CA TYR A 66 -0.97 -3.93 -11.28
C TYR A 66 0.22 -4.86 -10.98
N ALA A 67 1.06 -5.13 -12.00
CA ALA A 67 2.27 -5.93 -11.84
C ALA A 67 3.28 -5.28 -10.89
N HIS A 68 3.42 -3.96 -11.01
CA HIS A 68 4.32 -3.20 -10.17
C HIS A 68 3.89 -3.21 -8.70
N PHE A 69 2.60 -3.02 -8.41
CA PHE A 69 2.09 -3.05 -7.04
C PHE A 69 2.14 -4.45 -6.44
N ALA A 70 1.87 -5.49 -7.21
CA ALA A 70 2.07 -6.87 -6.76
C ALA A 70 3.53 -7.14 -6.37
N GLU A 71 4.49 -6.71 -7.20
CA GLU A 71 5.93 -6.83 -6.88
C GLU A 71 6.32 -6.07 -5.61
N LEU A 72 5.83 -4.83 -5.45
CA LEU A 72 6.10 -4.03 -4.24
C LEU A 72 5.53 -4.65 -2.98
N ALA A 73 4.37 -5.30 -3.07
CA ALA A 73 3.67 -5.92 -1.96
C ALA A 73 4.16 -7.35 -1.65
N ASP A 74 5.13 -7.86 -2.41
CA ASP A 74 5.56 -9.27 -2.38
C ASP A 74 4.40 -10.25 -2.58
N LEU A 75 3.46 -9.88 -3.46
CA LEU A 75 2.29 -10.66 -3.83
C LEU A 75 2.47 -11.35 -5.19
N GLU A 76 1.84 -12.51 -5.35
CA GLU A 76 1.87 -13.26 -6.61
C GLU A 76 0.92 -12.62 -7.65
N PHE A 77 1.47 -11.88 -8.60
CA PHE A 77 0.75 -11.16 -9.66
C PHE A 77 -0.25 -12.03 -10.46
N GLY A 78 0.02 -13.33 -10.56
CA GLY A 78 -0.75 -14.28 -11.35
C GLY A 78 -1.93 -14.93 -10.64
N GLU A 79 -2.12 -14.69 -9.35
CA GLU A 79 -3.02 -15.47 -8.51
C GLU A 79 -3.91 -14.58 -7.64
N ILE A 80 -5.08 -15.09 -7.28
CA ILE A 80 -6.00 -14.38 -6.38
C ILE A 80 -6.89 -15.34 -5.61
N VAL A 81 -7.24 -14.98 -4.38
CA VAL A 81 -8.24 -15.68 -3.57
C VAL A 81 -9.45 -14.77 -3.38
N LEU A 82 -10.61 -15.22 -3.86
CA LEU A 82 -11.86 -14.46 -3.75
C LEU A 82 -13.01 -15.36 -3.25
N PRO A 83 -14.05 -14.77 -2.65
CA PRO A 83 -15.31 -15.46 -2.40
C PRO A 83 -15.86 -16.16 -3.63
N GLN A 84 -16.45 -17.34 -3.45
CA GLN A 84 -17.03 -18.13 -4.55
C GLN A 84 -18.07 -17.34 -5.35
N ASP A 85 -18.81 -16.45 -4.68
CA ASP A 85 -19.84 -15.62 -5.29
C ASP A 85 -19.27 -14.55 -6.23
N CYS A 86 -17.96 -14.30 -6.24
CA CYS A 86 -17.31 -13.36 -7.14
C CYS A 86 -17.10 -13.94 -8.55
N PHE A 87 -17.37 -15.23 -8.77
CA PHE A 87 -17.10 -15.93 -10.02
C PHE A 87 -18.37 -16.33 -10.80
N LEU A 88 -18.17 -16.54 -12.09
CA LEU A 88 -19.12 -17.07 -13.07
C LEU A 88 -18.41 -18.10 -13.95
N VAL A 89 -19.19 -19.01 -14.54
CA VAL A 89 -18.70 -19.85 -15.63
C VAL A 89 -18.55 -18.99 -16.89
N PRO A 90 -17.37 -18.94 -17.54
CA PRO A 90 -17.14 -18.11 -18.70
C PRO A 90 -18.07 -18.49 -19.85
N SER A 91 -18.64 -17.49 -20.51
CA SER A 91 -19.33 -17.70 -21.79
C SER A 91 -18.29 -17.86 -22.90
N SER A 92 -18.53 -18.73 -23.89
CA SER A 92 -17.60 -18.96 -25.02
C SER A 92 -17.28 -17.72 -25.86
N LYS A 93 -17.92 -16.58 -25.59
CA LYS A 93 -17.72 -15.29 -26.27
C LYS A 93 -17.07 -14.21 -25.40
N SER A 94 -16.88 -14.42 -24.09
CA SER A 94 -16.26 -13.39 -23.25
C SER A 94 -14.75 -13.40 -23.42
N LYS A 95 -14.19 -12.26 -23.82
CA LYS A 95 -12.75 -12.01 -23.75
C LYS A 95 -12.44 -11.33 -22.42
N PRO A 96 -11.31 -11.67 -21.77
CA PRO A 96 -10.82 -10.91 -20.64
C PRO A 96 -10.72 -9.43 -21.01
N LYS A 97 -11.21 -8.57 -20.13
CA LYS A 97 -11.14 -7.13 -20.30
C LYS A 97 -10.98 -6.49 -18.93
N PHE A 98 -9.86 -5.81 -18.74
CA PHE A 98 -9.64 -4.95 -17.59
C PHE A 98 -10.76 -3.90 -17.48
N GLU A 99 -11.43 -3.85 -16.32
CA GLU A 99 -12.53 -2.90 -16.06
C GLU A 99 -12.05 -1.47 -15.85
N GLY A 100 -10.74 -1.27 -15.67
CA GLY A 100 -10.14 0.03 -15.46
C GLY A 100 -9.53 0.14 -14.07
N ILE A 101 -8.81 1.24 -13.91
CA ILE A 101 -8.24 1.69 -12.64
C ILE A 101 -8.95 3.00 -12.26
N ASP A 102 -9.17 3.27 -10.97
CA ASP A 102 -9.57 4.62 -10.56
C ASP A 102 -8.42 5.61 -10.85
N LEU A 103 -8.59 6.40 -11.92
CA LEU A 103 -7.58 7.35 -12.37
C LEU A 103 -7.36 8.50 -11.37
N ARG A 104 -8.33 8.77 -10.48
CA ARG A 104 -8.17 9.81 -9.44
C ARG A 104 -7.13 9.38 -8.43
N TRP A 105 -7.22 8.14 -7.94
CA TRP A 105 -6.22 7.55 -7.06
C TRP A 105 -4.82 7.61 -7.69
N LEU A 106 -4.70 7.21 -8.95
CA LEU A 106 -3.41 7.24 -9.63
C LEU A 106 -2.81 8.65 -9.70
N LYS A 107 -3.65 9.66 -9.94
CA LYS A 107 -3.20 11.05 -9.99
C LYS A 107 -2.75 11.54 -8.62
N GLU A 108 -3.52 11.28 -7.57
CA GLU A 108 -3.17 11.62 -6.19
C GLU A 108 -1.88 10.94 -5.74
N PHE A 109 -1.73 9.65 -6.09
CA PHE A 109 -0.52 8.88 -5.84
C PHE A 109 0.69 9.49 -6.55
N GLN A 110 0.57 9.80 -7.84
CA GLN A 110 1.63 10.49 -8.60
C GLN A 110 1.99 11.86 -8.01
N ASP A 111 1.01 12.62 -7.52
CA ASP A 111 1.24 13.92 -6.91
C ASP A 111 1.95 13.80 -5.55
N ARG A 112 1.63 12.76 -4.76
CA ARG A 112 2.38 12.40 -3.55
C ARG A 112 3.82 11.99 -3.86
N VAL A 113 4.02 11.12 -4.85
CA VAL A 113 5.36 10.72 -5.31
C VAL A 113 6.16 11.95 -5.76
N ALA A 114 5.57 12.83 -6.58
CA ALA A 114 6.22 14.04 -7.04
C ALA A 114 6.60 14.99 -5.89
N THR A 115 5.74 15.10 -4.87
CA THR A 115 6.02 15.88 -3.67
C THR A 115 7.22 15.32 -2.91
N LEU A 116 7.27 13.99 -2.72
CA LEU A 116 8.40 13.32 -2.08
C LEU A 116 9.70 13.55 -2.85
N PHE A 117 9.73 13.37 -4.17
CA PHE A 117 10.90 13.68 -4.99
C PHE A 117 11.36 15.14 -4.84
N SER A 118 10.41 16.08 -4.85
CA SER A 118 10.73 17.49 -4.65
C SER A 118 11.40 17.76 -3.29
N ARG A 119 11.01 17.05 -2.23
CA ARG A 119 11.61 17.16 -0.89
C ARG A 119 13.01 16.56 -0.85
N LEU A 120 13.27 15.54 -1.67
CA LEU A 120 14.59 14.97 -1.87
C LEU A 120 15.48 15.83 -2.80
N GLY A 121 14.94 16.91 -3.40
CA GLY A 121 15.66 17.74 -4.36
C GLY A 121 15.84 17.08 -5.73
N GLU A 122 14.96 16.15 -6.07
CA GLU A 122 15.00 15.34 -7.30
C GLU A 122 13.69 15.47 -8.10
N LEU A 123 13.65 14.86 -9.28
CA LEU A 123 12.46 14.79 -10.13
C LEU A 123 12.04 13.33 -10.31
N PRO A 124 10.73 13.02 -10.34
CA PRO A 124 10.25 11.68 -10.62
C PRO A 124 10.62 11.25 -12.05
N ASN A 125 10.76 9.94 -12.26
CA ASN A 125 11.03 9.39 -13.59
C ASN A 125 9.81 9.65 -14.51
N PRO A 126 9.96 10.34 -15.66
CA PRO A 126 8.84 10.62 -16.56
C PRO A 126 8.23 9.36 -17.18
N GLU A 127 8.98 8.26 -17.29
CA GLU A 127 8.48 6.98 -17.80
C GLU A 127 7.77 6.15 -16.72
N ALA A 128 7.99 6.47 -15.45
CA ALA A 128 7.40 5.80 -14.30
C ALA A 128 7.13 6.78 -13.15
N PRO A 129 6.21 7.76 -13.32
CA PRO A 129 5.94 8.81 -12.34
C PRO A 129 5.33 8.32 -11.02
N TRP A 130 4.97 7.03 -10.96
CA TRP A 130 4.48 6.32 -9.78
C TRP A 130 5.61 5.65 -8.97
N ARG A 131 6.82 5.53 -9.51
CA ARG A 131 7.88 4.80 -8.81
C ARG A 131 8.43 5.64 -7.66
N LEU A 132 8.40 5.10 -6.44
CA LEU A 132 8.97 5.75 -5.27
C LEU A 132 10.50 5.87 -5.37
N PRO A 133 11.11 6.90 -4.77
CA PRO A 133 12.55 6.91 -4.53
C PRO A 133 12.90 5.73 -3.60
N PRO A 134 14.05 5.06 -3.80
CA PRO A 134 14.42 3.93 -2.96
C PRO A 134 14.63 4.39 -1.51
N PHE A 135 14.10 3.62 -0.55
CA PHE A 135 14.26 3.86 0.88
C PHE A 135 15.65 3.39 1.35
N ASN A 136 16.66 4.23 1.11
CA ASN A 136 18.05 3.97 1.45
C ASN A 136 18.67 5.13 2.24
N LEU A 137 19.82 4.89 2.86
CA LEU A 137 20.50 5.87 3.71
C LEU A 137 20.70 7.24 3.04
N GLU A 138 21.03 7.27 1.74
CA GLU A 138 21.23 8.52 1.01
C GLU A 138 19.95 9.35 0.92
N ASN A 139 18.86 8.73 0.49
CA ASN A 139 17.58 9.42 0.33
C ASN A 139 16.96 9.78 1.67
N VAL A 140 17.06 8.91 2.68
CA VAL A 140 16.56 9.21 4.03
C VAL A 140 17.33 10.40 4.61
N ARG A 141 18.63 10.53 4.32
CA ARG A 141 19.42 11.71 4.73
C ARG A 141 18.99 12.98 4.01
N LYS A 142 18.69 12.92 2.71
CA LYS A 142 18.10 14.06 1.98
C LYS A 142 16.77 14.48 2.60
N TYR A 143 15.92 13.51 2.94
CA TYR A 143 14.64 13.77 3.60
C TYR A 143 14.82 14.37 5.02
N GLN A 144 15.81 13.89 5.80
CA GLN A 144 16.16 14.51 7.09
C GLN A 144 16.53 15.98 6.91
N ASN A 145 17.39 16.29 5.92
CA ASN A 145 17.82 17.67 5.64
C ASN A 145 16.64 18.58 5.24
N TYR A 146 15.59 18.01 4.64
CA TYR A 146 14.34 18.71 4.38
C TYR A 146 13.50 18.91 5.66
N LEU A 147 13.35 17.87 6.49
CA LEU A 147 12.54 17.93 7.71
C LEU A 147 13.15 18.84 8.79
N GLU A 148 14.46 18.80 8.99
CA GLU A 148 15.13 19.50 10.09
C GLU A 148 14.87 21.02 10.16
N PRO A 149 14.94 21.78 9.04
CA PRO A 149 14.55 23.20 9.04
C PRO A 149 13.02 23.42 8.98
N THR A 150 12.24 22.39 8.61
CA THR A 150 10.79 22.49 8.44
C THR A 150 10.05 22.25 9.76
N LEU A 151 10.59 21.38 10.61
CA LEU A 151 10.05 21.06 11.93
C LEU A 151 10.49 22.06 12.98
N THR A 152 9.58 22.42 13.87
CA THR A 152 9.90 23.24 15.05
C THR A 152 10.11 22.31 16.24
N PHE A 153 11.37 22.17 16.65
CA PHE A 153 11.72 21.44 17.86
C PHE A 153 11.81 22.36 19.09
N PRO A 154 11.51 21.86 20.30
CA PRO A 154 10.93 20.54 20.54
C PRO A 154 9.43 20.49 20.22
N PHE A 155 8.90 19.32 19.87
CA PHE A 155 7.46 19.11 19.67
C PHE A 155 6.92 17.91 20.47
N ALA A 156 5.66 18.00 20.87
CA ALA A 156 4.97 16.97 21.63
C ALA A 156 4.48 15.83 20.71
N ALA A 157 4.60 14.60 21.20
CA ALA A 157 4.15 13.40 20.50
C ALA A 157 3.72 12.30 21.51
N THR A 158 3.04 11.28 20.99
CA THR A 158 2.79 10.01 21.65
C THR A 158 3.76 8.97 21.09
N LEU A 159 4.51 8.30 21.94
CA LEU A 159 5.31 7.12 21.59
C LEU A 159 4.44 5.87 21.77
N ILE A 160 4.40 5.00 20.77
CA ILE A 160 3.68 3.72 20.81
C ILE A 160 4.68 2.60 21.14
N GLU A 161 4.56 1.99 22.31
CA GLU A 161 5.41 0.88 22.77
C GLU A 161 4.57 -0.23 23.38
N GLU A 162 4.60 -1.44 22.81
CA GLU A 162 3.97 -2.64 23.40
C GLU A 162 2.52 -2.39 23.88
N GLU A 163 1.70 -1.78 23.03
CA GLU A 163 0.30 -1.38 23.31
C GLU A 163 0.13 -0.28 24.37
N ARG A 164 1.22 0.39 24.76
CA ARG A 164 1.21 1.56 25.64
C ARG A 164 1.46 2.82 24.85
N GLU A 165 0.74 3.87 25.25
CA GLU A 165 0.93 5.22 24.77
C GLU A 165 1.68 6.03 25.82
N VAL A 166 2.84 6.57 25.45
CA VAL A 166 3.66 7.39 26.35
C VAL A 166 3.79 8.79 25.78
N PHE A 167 3.45 9.81 26.56
CA PHE A 167 3.65 11.19 26.16
C PHE A 167 5.15 11.53 26.18
N VAL A 168 5.66 12.06 25.07
CA VAL A 168 7.08 12.38 24.89
C VAL A 168 7.27 13.75 24.26
N LEU A 169 8.45 14.33 24.52
CA LEU A 169 8.88 15.57 23.88
C LEU A 169 10.08 15.29 22.98
N VAL A 170 9.87 15.38 21.68
CA VAL A 170 10.89 15.15 20.64
C VAL A 170 11.80 16.39 20.55
N GLN A 171 13.10 16.20 20.75
CA GLN A 171 14.09 17.28 20.88
C GLN A 171 14.80 17.60 19.56
N SER A 172 15.18 16.59 18.80
CA SER A 172 15.88 16.73 17.51
C SER A 172 15.94 15.39 16.79
N PHE A 173 16.43 15.37 15.56
CA PHE A 173 16.92 14.15 14.95
C PHE A 173 18.26 13.70 15.54
N ALA A 174 18.53 12.40 15.47
CA ALA A 174 19.82 11.82 15.79
C ALA A 174 20.75 11.80 14.57
N GLU A 175 22.05 11.74 14.81
CA GLU A 175 23.03 11.55 13.74
C GLU A 175 22.97 10.10 13.23
N MET A 176 22.58 9.92 11.96
CA MET A 176 22.39 8.59 11.35
C MET A 176 23.61 7.65 11.44
N GLN A 177 24.84 8.18 11.52
CA GLN A 177 26.05 7.36 11.55
C GLN A 177 26.26 6.58 12.86
N LYS A 178 25.42 6.80 13.87
CA LYS A 178 25.63 6.31 15.24
C LYS A 178 24.53 5.38 15.75
N VAL A 179 23.62 4.92 14.89
CA VAL A 179 22.43 4.19 15.36
C VAL A 179 22.18 2.90 14.58
N ASP A 180 21.71 1.88 15.30
CA ASP A 180 21.51 0.51 14.83
C ASP A 180 20.05 0.25 14.41
N PHE A 181 19.38 1.25 13.82
CA PHE A 181 17.97 1.19 13.37
C PHE A 181 17.85 1.14 11.84
N GLY A 182 18.81 0.51 11.16
CA GLY A 182 18.82 0.41 9.71
C GLY A 182 18.87 1.78 9.01
N ASN A 183 18.02 1.97 7.99
CA ASN A 183 17.95 3.21 7.22
C ASN A 183 16.89 4.20 7.74
N GLU A 184 16.30 3.98 8.92
CA GLU A 184 15.23 4.84 9.43
C GLU A 184 15.74 6.14 10.06
N LEU A 185 14.88 7.18 10.06
CA LEU A 185 15.09 8.40 10.82
C LEU A 185 14.94 8.08 12.30
N VAL A 186 15.87 8.57 13.09
CA VAL A 186 15.86 8.39 14.54
C VAL A 186 15.79 9.76 15.18
N CYS A 187 15.00 9.88 16.24
CA CYS A 187 14.86 11.11 17.00
C CYS A 187 15.39 10.94 18.44
N TYR A 188 15.89 12.04 19.00
CA TYR A 188 16.10 12.20 20.42
C TYR A 188 14.79 12.67 21.05
N LEU A 189 14.33 11.97 22.09
CA LEU A 189 13.16 12.37 22.86
C LEU A 189 13.40 12.28 24.35
N HIS A 190 12.60 12.99 25.13
CA HIS A 190 12.56 12.87 26.59
C HIS A 190 11.35 12.06 27.03
N GLU A 191 11.64 10.95 27.71
CA GLU A 191 10.67 10.09 28.40
C GLU A 191 10.98 10.19 29.90
N GLU A 192 10.03 10.67 30.72
CA GLU A 192 10.24 10.83 32.17
C GLU A 192 11.55 11.58 32.55
N ASN A 193 11.91 12.61 31.78
CA ASN A 193 13.17 13.36 31.90
C ASN A 193 14.45 12.58 31.56
N ARG A 194 14.35 11.43 30.89
CA ARG A 194 15.49 10.66 30.39
C ARG A 194 15.57 10.76 28.87
N PRO A 195 16.75 11.09 28.30
CA PRO A 195 16.93 11.08 26.86
C PRO A 195 16.90 9.64 26.33
N ARG A 196 16.13 9.43 25.27
CA ARG A 196 16.02 8.16 24.53
C ARG A 196 16.18 8.41 23.04
N LEU A 197 16.64 7.39 22.34
CA LEU A 197 16.61 7.30 20.89
C LEU A 197 15.45 6.39 20.48
N ARG A 198 14.65 6.85 19.51
CA ARG A 198 13.55 6.07 18.94
C ARG A 198 13.44 6.29 17.43
N PRO A 199 13.07 5.27 16.65
CA PRO A 199 12.69 5.44 15.25
C PRO A 199 11.53 6.42 15.14
N LEU A 200 11.55 7.25 14.11
CA LEU A 200 10.52 8.26 13.86
C LEU A 200 9.15 7.62 13.58
N SER A 201 9.15 6.42 13.01
CA SER A 201 7.97 5.57 12.75
C SER A 201 7.20 5.16 14.02
N THR A 202 7.81 5.27 15.20
CA THR A 202 7.19 4.86 16.48
C THR A 202 6.46 6.01 17.19
N ILE A 203 6.48 7.22 16.63
CA ILE A 203 5.90 8.41 17.27
C ILE A 203 4.73 8.99 16.47
N VAL A 204 3.69 9.42 17.18
CA VAL A 204 2.53 10.12 16.64
C VAL A 204 2.54 11.56 17.15
N PRO A 205 2.85 12.56 16.29
CA PRO A 205 2.95 13.95 16.71
C PRO A 205 1.58 14.56 16.98
N HIS A 206 1.50 15.48 17.96
CA HIS A 206 0.23 16.14 18.33
C HIS A 206 -0.07 17.39 17.50
N GLN A 207 0.87 17.84 16.66
CA GLN A 207 0.70 19.02 15.80
C GLN A 207 0.37 18.57 14.38
N ASP A 208 -0.77 19.01 13.83
CA ASP A 208 -1.25 18.60 12.50
C ASP A 208 -0.21 18.76 11.38
N LYS A 209 0.55 19.85 11.40
CA LYS A 209 1.59 20.11 10.40
C LYS A 209 2.75 19.11 10.48
N VAL A 210 3.12 18.72 11.70
CA VAL A 210 4.16 17.71 11.92
C VAL A 210 3.61 16.34 11.54
N HIS A 211 2.36 16.06 11.90
CA HIS A 211 1.65 14.84 11.54
C HIS A 211 1.68 14.58 10.03
N ALA A 212 1.25 15.54 9.21
CA ALA A 212 1.25 15.38 7.76
C ALA A 212 2.65 15.10 7.16
N LEU A 213 3.72 15.65 7.75
CA LEU A 213 5.09 15.38 7.31
C LEU A 213 5.58 13.98 7.70
N LEU A 214 5.18 13.51 8.88
CA LEU A 214 5.53 12.18 9.38
C LEU A 214 4.68 11.08 8.73
N GLU A 215 3.42 11.34 8.41
CA GLU A 215 2.58 10.46 7.60
C GLU A 215 3.20 10.22 6.22
N GLU A 216 3.69 11.26 5.53
CA GLU A 216 4.38 11.06 4.25
C GLU A 216 5.65 10.21 4.39
N TYR A 217 6.40 10.42 5.48
CA TYR A 217 7.58 9.61 5.77
C TYR A 217 7.22 8.14 6.01
N GLN A 218 6.19 7.89 6.81
CA GLN A 218 5.69 6.55 7.11
C GLN A 218 5.20 5.86 5.84
N TRP A 219 4.39 6.56 5.05
CA TRP A 219 3.93 6.10 3.74
C TRP A 219 5.10 5.69 2.83
N TRP A 220 6.18 6.47 2.81
CA TRP A 220 7.36 6.12 2.03
C TRP A 220 8.13 4.90 2.59
N LEU A 221 8.28 4.83 3.91
CA LEU A 221 8.90 3.68 4.61
C LEU A 221 8.17 2.37 4.30
N GLU A 222 6.84 2.41 4.22
CA GLU A 222 5.97 1.27 3.93
C GLU A 222 5.83 0.96 2.42
N GLY A 223 6.62 1.61 1.57
CA GLY A 223 6.60 1.37 0.13
C GLY A 223 5.38 1.97 -0.60
N GLY A 224 4.68 2.88 0.06
CA GLY A 224 3.57 3.66 -0.48
C GLY A 224 2.29 2.88 -0.75
N LEU A 225 2.19 1.67 -0.20
CA LEU A 225 1.12 0.72 -0.45
C LEU A 225 -0.08 0.82 0.50
N GLU A 226 -0.04 1.71 1.50
CA GLU A 226 -1.16 1.87 2.44
C GLU A 226 -2.50 1.91 1.69
N THR A 227 -3.45 1.15 2.21
CA THR A 227 -4.82 1.03 1.70
C THR A 227 -5.38 2.43 1.56
N TRP A 228 -5.43 2.94 0.34
CA TRP A 228 -6.20 4.12 0.04
C TRP A 228 -7.65 3.76 0.33
N GLU A 229 -8.13 4.20 1.49
CA GLU A 229 -9.55 4.36 1.69
C GLU A 229 -9.91 5.65 0.97
N PRO A 230 -10.78 5.61 -0.06
CA PRO A 230 -11.33 6.84 -0.59
C PRO A 230 -11.87 7.62 0.59
N THR A 231 -11.31 8.80 0.86
CA THR A 231 -11.98 9.74 1.76
C THR A 231 -13.29 10.07 1.08
N ASP A 232 -14.37 9.39 1.49
CA ASP A 232 -15.72 9.73 1.10
C ASP A 232 -15.86 11.21 1.45
N SER A 233 -15.79 12.03 0.40
CA SER A 233 -16.04 13.45 0.53
C SER A 233 -17.52 13.53 0.83
N ILE A 234 -17.87 13.53 2.11
CA ILE A 234 -19.22 13.86 2.56
C ILE A 234 -19.51 15.23 1.95
N GLY A 235 -20.43 15.23 0.98
CA GLY A 235 -20.81 16.40 0.20
C GLY A 235 -21.45 17.50 1.01
#